data_AF-A0A0G1QVD0-F1
#
_entry.id   AF-A0A0G1QVD0-F1
#
_cell.length_a   1.000
_cell.length_b   1.000
_cell.length_c   1.000
_cell.angle_alpha   90.00
_cell.angle_beta   90.00
_cell.angle_gamma   90.00
#
_symmetry.space_group_name_H-M   'P 1'
#
loop_
_entity.id
_entity.type
_entity.pdbx_description
1 polymer ?
#
loop_
_entity_poly.entity_id
_entity_poly.type
_entity_poly.pdbx_seq_one_letter_code
_entity_poly.pdbx_strand_id
1 'polypeptide(L)' 'MAQDLLTMTSQEAERLAIINNLIAKKINGASAAKQLNLSVRQTKRLQARV' A
#
# COMPACT_ATOMS: atom_id res chain seq x y z
N MET A 1 -6.12 -3.15 31.92
CA MET A 1 -6.50 -2.81 30.54
C MET A 1 -5.75 -3.76 29.63
N ALA A 2 -6.43 -4.77 29.07
CA ALA A 2 -5.78 -5.69 28.15
C ALA A 2 -5.42 -4.92 26.87
N GLN A 3 -4.16 -4.97 26.46
CA GLN A 3 -3.72 -4.40 25.20
C GLN A 3 -4.19 -5.36 24.10
N ASP A 4 -5.28 -5.03 23.40
CA ASP A 4 -5.72 -5.82 22.26
C ASP A 4 -4.60 -5.83 21.21
N LEU A 5 -4.20 -7.04 20.80
CA LEU A 5 -3.19 -7.22 19.77
C LEU A 5 -3.73 -6.68 18.45
N LEU A 6 -3.17 -5.56 17.97
CA LEU A 6 -3.50 -5.01 16.66
C LEU A 6 -2.89 -5.93 15.59
N THR A 7 -3.72 -6.80 15.01
CA THR A 7 -3.33 -7.70 13.92
C THR A 7 -3.87 -7.21 12.59
N MET A 8 -3.13 -7.44 11.51
CA MET A 8 -3.60 -7.19 10.15
C MET A 8 -4.27 -8.43 9.57
N THR A 9 -5.29 -8.22 8.75
CA THR A 9 -5.79 -9.25 7.84
C THR A 9 -4.78 -9.53 6.73
N SER A 10 -4.87 -10.70 6.10
CA SER A 10 -3.99 -11.05 4.97
C SER A 10 -4.09 -10.03 3.83
N GLN A 11 -5.30 -9.51 3.57
CA GLN A 11 -5.51 -8.49 2.54
C GLN A 11 -4.80 -7.17 2.86
N GLU A 12 -4.80 -6.76 4.13
CA GLU A 12 -4.09 -5.56 4.56
C GLU A 12 -2.57 -5.75 4.45
N ALA A 13 -2.06 -6.94 4.80
CA ALA A 13 -0.65 -7.26 4.65
C ALA A 13 -0.21 -7.24 3.17
N GLU A 14 -1.01 -7.78 2.27
CA GLU A 14 -0.77 -7.72 0.83
C GLU A 14 -0.76 -6.27 0.30
N ARG A 15 -1.75 -5.45 0.69
CA ARG A 15 -1.81 -4.03 0.32
C ARG A 15 -0.58 -3.27 0.82
N LEU A 16 -0.14 -3.55 2.05
CA LEU A 16 1.06 -2.96 2.63
C LEU A 16 2.31 -3.32 1.82
N ALA A 17 2.44 -4.58 1.40
CA ALA A 17 3.57 -5.01 0.56
C ALA A 17 3.60 -4.28 -0.78
N ILE A 18 2.45 -4.07 -1.42
CA ILE A 18 2.34 -3.32 -2.68
C ILE A 18 2.74 -1.86 -2.47
N ILE A 19 2.27 -1.22 -1.40
CA ILE A 19 2.63 0.17 -1.04
C ILE A 19 4.14 0.28 -0.80
N ASN A 20 4.74 -0.64 -0.05
CA ASN A 20 6.19 -0.66 0.20
C ASN A 20 6.98 -0.81 -1.10
N ASN A 21 6.53 -1.66 -2.03
CA ASN A 21 7.16 -1.81 -3.34
C ASN A 21 7.04 -0.54 -4.20
N LEU A 22 5.93 0.19 -4.10
CA LEU A 22 5.74 1.49 -4.77
C LEU A 22 6.68 2.56 -4.21
N ILE A 23 6.79 2.66 -2.88
CA ILE A 23 7.69 3.62 -2.20
C ILE A 23 9.16 3.30 -2.55
N ALA A 24 9.53 2.02 -2.53
CA ALA A 24 10.85 1.54 -2.92
C ALA A 24 11.13 1.61 -4.44
N LYS A 25 10.19 2.14 -5.24
CA LYS A 25 10.29 2.27 -6.71
C LYS A 25 10.51 0.94 -7.44
N LYS A 26 10.20 -0.20 -6.81
CA LYS A 26 10.24 -1.54 -7.44
C LYS A 26 9.11 -1.75 -8.43
N ILE A 27 7.99 -1.05 -8.22
CA ILE A 27 6.86 -0.98 -9.15
C ILE A 27 6.51 0.48 -9.42
N ASN A 28 5.90 0.75 -10.58
CA ASN A 28 5.43 2.08 -10.93
C ASN A 28 3.99 2.33 -10.45
N GLY A 29 3.55 3.60 -10.47
CA GLY A 29 2.23 4.01 -10.00
C GLY A 29 1.06 3.40 -10.78
N ALA A 30 1.25 3.03 -12.05
CA ALA A 30 0.22 2.37 -12.86
C ALA A 30 0.05 0.89 -12.48
N SER A 31 1.15 0.19 -12.19
CA SER A 31 1.12 -1.19 -11.69
C SER A 31 0.47 -1.24 -10.30
N ALA A 32 0.90 -0.37 -9.39
CA ALA A 32 0.31 -0.27 -8.05
C ALA A 32 -1.18 0.08 -8.09
N ALA A 33 -1.61 0.93 -9.04
CA ALA A 33 -3.01 1.33 -9.20
C ALA A 33 -3.91 0.12 -9.51
N LYS A 34 -3.46 -0.75 -10.41
CA LYS A 34 -4.19 -2.00 -10.74
C LYS A 34 -4.26 -2.94 -9.54
N GLN A 35 -3.16 -3.12 -8.81
CA GLN A 35 -3.08 -4.07 -7.70
C GLN A 35 -3.85 -3.59 -6.46
N LEU A 36 -3.87 -2.28 -6.19
CA LEU A 36 -4.58 -1.69 -5.05
C LEU A 36 -6.03 -1.31 -5.37
N ASN A 37 -6.48 -1.48 -6.62
CA ASN A 37 -7.74 -0.96 -7.12
C ASN A 37 -7.92 0.54 -6.82
N LEU A 38 -6.89 1.33 -7.14
CA LEU A 38 -6.83 2.78 -6.96
C LEU A 38 -6.58 3.48 -8.29
N SER A 39 -6.86 4.78 -8.36
CA SER A 39 -6.41 5.61 -9.47
C SER A 39 -4.89 5.83 -9.43
N VAL A 40 -4.29 6.03 -10.60
CA VAL A 40 -2.86 6.40 -10.72
C VAL A 40 -2.54 7.69 -9.94
N ARG A 41 -3.51 8.60 -9.83
CA ARG A 41 -3.36 9.83 -9.03
C ARG A 41 -3.25 9.52 -7.53
N GLN A 42 -4.05 8.58 -7.02
CA GLN A 42 -3.98 8.15 -5.62
C GLN A 42 -2.67 7.44 -5.31
N THR A 43 -2.17 6.58 -6.20
CA THR A 43 -0.87 5.93 -5.99
C THR A 43 0.29 6.91 -6.03
N LYS A 44 0.27 7.90 -6.93
CA LYS A 44 1.25 9.01 -6.92
C LYS A 44 1.20 9.83 -5.63
N ARG A 45 0.00 10.08 -5.09
CA ARG A 45 -0.17 10.76 -3.80
C ARG A 45 0.39 9.94 -2.63
N LEU A 46 0.20 8.63 -2.61
CA LEU A 46 0.78 7.75 -1.60
C LEU A 46 2.31 7.83 -1.63
N GLN A 47 2.90 7.77 -2.83
CA GLN A 47 4.34 7.85 -3.02
C GLN A 47 4.93 9.23 -2.65
N ALA A 48 4.17 10.31 -2.79
CA ALA A 48 4.65 11.67 -2.50
C ALA A 48 4.52 12.08 -1.02
N ARG A 49 3.79 11.34 -0.20
CA ARG A 49 3.57 11.63 1.24
C ARG A 49 4.55 10.91 2.16
N VAL A 50 5.44 10.11 1.58
CA VAL A 50 6.52 9.38 2.25
C VAL A 50 7.83 9.88 1.69
#